data_AF-A0AAX0B0W8-F1
#
_entry.id   AF-A0AAX0B0W8-F1
#
_cell.length_a   1.000
_cell.length_b   1.000
_cell.length_c   1.000
_cell.angle_alpha   90.00
_cell.angle_beta   90.00
_cell.angle_gamma   90.00
#
_symmetry.space_group_name_H-M   'P 1'
#
loop_
_entity.id
_entity.type
_entity.pdbx_description
1 polymer ?
#
loop_
_entity_poly.entity_id
_entity_poly.type
_entity_poly.pdbx_seq_one_letter_code
_entity_poly.pdbx_strand_id
1 'polypeptide(L)'
;MNEFNDEYTRSVGKSALRRTWIRVDLLNDNYIKLDSLECDIISGSITIQNALDSDLARRKGNLVLASRKDLNEDFYKITLKNCVQIYIGIENIALKQQYEFNMGIYLLNSPNTKISVSERTITLDLCDLIENYSTFSNGLVGKLSFGADANLAETILNIATNSNLMGLSSDKTLIESCDSLIDSAQTFEQDTDLVDVLKKLISLHPIYDIYFNNSGYFIFELIKQRTTDSAIDYIDNDFPSLISIDYKKNWENVRNDIIVNGAMISNDDGTTTQAKYELRNETGNELSIDKLGLHRKVISNDNDKTDTMCQSEAIYWMDKYSNFAETLTLQMIPAPYLVPNKVIEVNLEYEDITITGRWLIDSISIDLKFDGLQTVTCHKLYNQAILNGTTV
;
A
#
# COMPACT_ATOMS: atom_id res chain seq x y z
N MET A 1 0.82 0.43 15.11
CA MET A 1 1.89 1.07 15.91
C MET A 1 2.98 1.45 14.91
N ASN A 2 3.23 2.75 14.69
CA ASN A 2 4.14 3.23 13.64
C ASN A 2 5.60 3.12 14.12
N GLU A 3 6.39 2.23 13.55
CA GLU A 3 7.78 1.97 13.95
C GLU A 3 8.80 3.04 13.52
N PHE A 4 8.41 4.07 12.76
CA PHE A 4 9.36 5.00 12.10
C PHE A 4 9.29 6.46 12.56
N ASN A 5 8.73 6.72 13.74
CA ASN A 5 8.30 8.07 14.13
C ASN A 5 9.28 8.92 14.93
N ASP A 6 10.46 8.41 15.33
CA ASP A 6 11.45 9.27 15.98
C ASP A 6 12.42 9.90 14.97
N GLU A 7 12.77 11.16 15.21
CA GLU A 7 13.64 11.96 14.34
C GLU A 7 15.03 11.33 14.18
N TYR A 8 15.46 10.58 15.20
CA TYR A 8 16.73 9.89 15.27
C TYR A 8 16.84 8.78 14.21
N THR A 9 15.82 7.93 14.13
CA THR A 9 15.73 6.82 13.18
C THR A 9 15.79 7.34 11.74
N ARG A 10 15.09 8.46 11.47
CA ARG A 10 15.15 9.12 10.16
C ARG A 10 16.53 9.71 9.86
N SER A 11 17.17 10.33 10.84
CA SER A 11 18.53 10.87 10.68
C SER A 11 19.55 9.79 10.27
N VAL A 12 19.46 8.59 10.86
CA VAL A 12 20.28 7.45 10.46
C VAL A 12 19.95 7.01 9.03
N GLY A 13 18.66 6.90 8.69
CA GLY A 13 18.20 6.50 7.35
C GLY A 13 18.60 7.44 6.22
N LYS A 14 18.74 8.74 6.50
CA LYS A 14 19.12 9.79 5.52
C LYS A 14 20.61 9.85 5.19
N SER A 15 21.46 9.24 6.01
CA SER A 15 22.91 9.43 5.91
C SER A 15 23.46 8.85 4.60
N ALA A 16 24.12 9.69 3.80
CA ALA A 16 24.84 9.25 2.60
C ALA A 16 26.12 8.46 2.97
N LEU A 17 26.82 8.85 4.05
CA LEU A 17 27.97 8.12 4.59
C LEU A 17 27.49 7.08 5.60
N ARG A 18 27.35 5.84 5.14
CA ARG A 18 26.77 4.76 5.94
C ARG A 18 27.32 3.40 5.58
N ARG A 19 27.09 2.44 6.49
CA ARG A 19 27.17 1.02 6.21
C ARG A 19 25.76 0.44 6.19
N THR A 20 25.48 -0.44 5.24
CA THR A 20 24.21 -1.15 5.13
C THR A 20 24.42 -2.64 5.35
N TRP A 21 23.45 -3.31 5.94
CA TRP A 21 23.36 -4.77 6.00
C TRP A 21 21.90 -5.18 5.90
N ILE A 22 21.65 -6.46 5.68
CA ILE A 22 20.29 -7.00 5.65
C ILE A 22 20.23 -8.19 6.56
N ARG A 23 19.15 -8.27 7.34
CA ARG A 23 18.82 -9.43 8.15
C ARG A 23 17.57 -10.07 7.57
N VAL A 24 17.63 -11.39 7.39
CA VAL A 24 16.49 -12.20 6.95
C VAL A 24 16.15 -13.17 8.07
N ASP A 25 14.98 -13.02 8.67
CA ASP A 25 14.48 -13.92 9.70
C ASP A 25 13.58 -14.97 9.06
N LEU A 26 13.87 -16.25 9.30
CA LEU A 26 13.03 -17.36 8.89
C LEU A 26 11.91 -17.54 9.92
N LEU A 27 10.67 -17.49 9.47
CA LEU A 27 9.49 -17.62 10.32
C LEU A 27 8.75 -18.92 10.03
N ASN A 28 7.99 -19.40 11.02
CA ASN A 28 6.96 -20.41 10.78
C ASN A 28 5.65 -19.77 10.26
N ASP A 29 4.64 -20.60 10.07
CA ASP A 29 3.28 -20.23 9.64
C ASP A 29 2.54 -19.31 10.61
N ASN A 30 2.99 -19.22 11.86
CA ASN A 30 2.45 -18.33 12.89
C ASN A 30 3.27 -17.03 13.06
N TYR A 31 4.17 -16.74 12.11
CA TYR A 31 5.09 -15.60 12.14
C TYR A 31 6.04 -15.58 13.36
N ILE A 32 6.28 -16.75 13.97
CA ILE A 32 7.26 -16.90 15.04
C ILE A 32 8.62 -17.16 14.40
N LYS A 33 9.63 -16.40 14.85
CA LYS A 33 11.01 -16.56 14.40
C LYS A 33 11.55 -17.93 14.77
N LEU A 34 11.95 -18.68 13.76
CA LEU A 34 12.66 -19.95 13.88
C LEU A 34 14.16 -19.71 13.92
N ASP A 35 14.65 -18.85 13.02
CA ASP A 35 16.09 -18.57 12.89
C ASP A 35 16.35 -17.22 12.19
N SER A 36 17.61 -16.78 12.19
CA SER A 36 18.08 -15.58 11.50
C SER A 36 19.26 -15.90 10.59
N LEU A 37 19.16 -15.47 9.34
CA LEU A 37 20.23 -15.62 8.38
C LEU A 37 21.15 -14.40 8.39
N GLU A 38 22.37 -14.60 8.87
CA GLU A 38 23.49 -13.67 8.67
C GLU A 38 24.14 -13.96 7.31
N CYS A 39 23.57 -13.44 6.23
CA CYS A 39 24.10 -13.60 4.86
C CYS A 39 24.65 -12.31 4.29
N ASP A 40 25.58 -12.47 3.34
CA ASP A 40 25.89 -11.42 2.39
C ASP A 40 24.82 -11.36 1.31
N ILE A 41 24.27 -10.19 1.05
CA ILE A 41 23.44 -10.01 -0.14
C ILE A 41 24.34 -9.72 -1.31
N ILE A 42 24.18 -10.57 -2.32
CA ILE A 42 24.82 -10.40 -3.62
C ILE A 42 23.97 -9.44 -4.46
N SER A 43 22.65 -9.64 -4.45
CA SER A 43 21.69 -8.81 -5.16
C SER A 43 20.27 -9.10 -4.70
N GLY A 44 19.33 -8.22 -5.04
CA GLY A 44 17.91 -8.44 -4.80
C GLY A 44 17.15 -7.15 -4.91
N SER A 45 15.84 -7.24 -4.87
CA SER A 45 14.98 -6.06 -4.84
C SER A 45 13.78 -6.30 -3.95
N ILE A 46 13.31 -5.23 -3.31
CA ILE A 46 12.05 -5.22 -2.59
C ILE A 46 11.22 -4.07 -3.14
N THR A 47 10.00 -4.37 -3.54
CA THR A 47 9.02 -3.37 -3.96
C THR A 47 7.83 -3.41 -3.02
N ILE A 48 7.46 -2.24 -2.50
CA ILE A 48 6.28 -2.03 -1.67
C ILE A 48 5.43 -0.95 -2.33
N GLN A 49 4.15 -1.22 -2.55
CA GLN A 49 3.21 -0.31 -3.19
C GLN A 49 1.93 -0.18 -2.36
N ASN A 50 1.21 0.93 -2.52
CA ASN A 50 -0.19 1.01 -2.10
C ASN A 50 -1.01 -0.04 -2.86
N ALA A 51 -2.08 -0.57 -2.25
CA ALA A 51 -2.97 -1.46 -2.98
C ALA A 51 -3.55 -0.69 -4.18
N LEU A 52 -3.53 -1.33 -5.33
CA LEU A 52 -4.21 -0.83 -6.52
C LEU A 52 -5.54 -1.56 -6.62
N ASP A 53 -6.54 -0.92 -7.24
CA ASP A 53 -7.91 -1.45 -7.35
C ASP A 53 -7.99 -2.83 -8.05
N SER A 54 -6.88 -3.31 -8.64
CA SER A 54 -6.75 -4.60 -9.33
C SER A 54 -5.72 -5.57 -8.72
N ASP A 55 -4.82 -5.10 -7.87
CA ASP A 55 -3.77 -5.92 -7.23
C ASP A 55 -3.70 -5.60 -5.73
N LEU A 56 -4.18 -6.55 -4.92
CA LEU A 56 -4.13 -6.47 -3.46
C LEU A 56 -2.74 -6.79 -2.91
N ALA A 57 -1.86 -7.41 -3.72
CA ALA A 57 -0.50 -7.68 -3.30
C ALA A 57 0.30 -6.37 -3.26
N ARG A 58 0.74 -5.99 -2.05
CA ARG A 58 1.49 -4.76 -1.82
C ARG A 58 2.99 -4.96 -1.86
N ARG A 59 3.44 -6.19 -1.70
CA ARG A 59 4.86 -6.51 -1.52
C ARG A 59 5.30 -7.60 -2.47
N LYS A 60 6.39 -7.35 -3.19
CA LYS A 60 7.05 -8.32 -4.06
C LYS A 60 8.55 -8.11 -3.95
N GLY A 61 9.32 -9.18 -4.13
CA GLY A 61 10.77 -9.04 -4.09
C GLY A 61 11.51 -10.29 -4.47
N ASN A 62 12.81 -10.18 -4.51
CA ASN A 62 13.71 -11.30 -4.70
C ASN A 62 15.02 -11.07 -3.93
N LEU A 63 15.62 -12.15 -3.44
CA LEU A 63 16.91 -12.11 -2.76
C LEU A 63 17.87 -13.10 -3.40
N VAL A 64 19.13 -12.69 -3.54
CA VAL A 64 20.25 -13.58 -3.85
C VAL A 64 21.28 -13.42 -2.74
N LEU A 65 21.40 -14.47 -1.95
CA LEU A 65 22.15 -14.50 -0.69
C LEU A 65 23.39 -15.38 -0.87
N ALA A 66 24.56 -14.87 -0.50
CA ALA A 66 25.78 -15.64 -0.31
C ALA A 66 25.89 -16.07 1.16
N SER A 67 25.96 -17.37 1.39
CA SER A 67 26.12 -17.87 2.76
C SER A 67 27.55 -17.71 3.25
N ARG A 68 27.74 -16.97 4.36
CA ARG A 68 29.05 -16.77 5.01
C ARG A 68 29.45 -17.91 5.97
N LYS A 69 28.48 -18.68 6.45
CA LYS A 69 28.67 -19.89 7.29
C LYS A 69 28.07 -21.10 6.60
N ASP A 70 28.34 -22.28 7.13
CA ASP A 70 27.48 -23.42 6.84
C ASP A 70 26.05 -23.04 7.24
N LEU A 71 25.17 -22.89 6.25
CA LEU A 71 23.73 -22.79 6.48
C LEU A 71 23.37 -23.94 7.42
N ASN A 72 22.70 -23.65 8.52
CA ASN A 72 22.23 -24.70 9.40
C ASN A 72 21.26 -25.61 8.64
N GLU A 73 21.01 -26.81 9.18
CA GLU A 73 20.09 -27.75 8.53
C GLU A 73 18.69 -27.17 8.32
N ASP A 74 18.28 -26.19 9.13
CA ASP A 74 16.92 -25.64 9.11
C ASP A 74 16.66 -24.76 7.88
N PHE A 75 17.67 -24.06 7.36
CA PHE A 75 17.55 -23.33 6.09
C PHE A 75 17.53 -24.25 4.87
N TYR A 76 18.09 -25.46 4.99
CA TYR A 76 17.92 -26.51 3.97
C TYR A 76 16.56 -27.21 4.05
N LYS A 77 15.84 -27.02 5.15
CA LYS A 77 14.49 -27.57 5.41
C LYS A 77 13.40 -26.52 5.24
N ILE A 78 13.65 -25.44 4.48
CA ILE A 78 12.59 -24.50 4.09
C ILE A 78 11.45 -25.29 3.47
N THR A 79 10.27 -25.18 4.07
CA THR A 79 9.02 -25.77 3.60
C THR A 79 8.13 -24.68 2.99
N LEU A 80 7.09 -25.10 2.27
CA LEU A 80 6.04 -24.20 1.74
C LEU A 80 5.37 -23.34 2.83
N LYS A 81 5.45 -23.73 4.10
CA LYS A 81 4.81 -23.03 5.22
C LYS A 81 5.69 -21.93 5.83
N ASN A 82 6.93 -21.82 5.40
CA ASN A 82 7.85 -20.84 5.96
C ASN A 82 7.66 -19.48 5.29
N CYS A 83 7.72 -18.43 6.10
CA CYS A 83 7.77 -17.04 5.66
C CYS A 83 9.15 -16.47 5.97
N VAL A 84 9.50 -15.34 5.37
CA VAL A 84 10.69 -14.58 5.73
C VAL A 84 10.33 -13.15 6.10
N GLN A 85 10.96 -12.63 7.15
CA GLN A 85 10.88 -11.22 7.49
C GLN A 85 12.21 -10.54 7.18
N ILE A 86 12.14 -9.41 6.48
CA ILE A 86 13.33 -8.73 5.98
C ILE A 86 13.51 -7.41 6.72
N TYR A 87 14.75 -7.15 7.13
CA TYR A 87 15.15 -5.89 7.72
C TYR A 87 16.31 -5.29 6.94
N ILE A 88 16.23 -4.00 6.62
CA ILE A 88 17.38 -3.23 6.13
C ILE A 88 18.02 -2.54 7.32
N GLY A 89 19.27 -2.87 7.59
CA GLY A 89 20.08 -2.23 8.60
C GLY A 89 20.90 -1.08 8.03
N ILE A 90 20.92 0.05 8.73
CA ILE A 90 21.76 1.22 8.40
C ILE A 90 22.55 1.64 9.63
N GLU A 91 23.86 1.78 9.45
CA GLU A 91 24.78 2.38 10.42
C GLU A 91 25.27 3.72 9.87
N ASN A 92 24.93 4.80 10.58
CA ASN A 92 25.54 6.11 10.35
C ASN A 92 26.97 6.09 10.90
N ILE A 93 27.96 6.14 10.01
CA ILE A 93 29.39 6.00 10.36
C ILE A 93 29.86 7.17 11.23
N ALA A 94 29.36 8.39 10.96
CA ALA A 94 29.76 9.58 11.70
C ALA A 94 29.24 9.56 13.14
N LEU A 95 27.99 9.11 13.33
CA LEU A 95 27.35 9.08 14.64
C LEU A 95 27.58 7.77 15.41
N LYS A 96 28.05 6.71 14.73
CA LYS A 96 28.15 5.33 15.24
C LYS A 96 26.81 4.81 15.77
N GLN A 97 25.75 5.14 15.03
CA GLN A 97 24.37 4.79 15.39
C GLN A 97 23.83 3.86 14.33
N GLN A 98 23.17 2.80 14.78
CA GLN A 98 22.69 1.75 13.90
C GLN A 98 21.20 1.50 14.14
N TYR A 99 20.45 1.28 13.06
CA TYR A 99 19.01 1.01 13.13
C TYR A 99 18.61 -0.01 12.06
N GLU A 100 17.58 -0.81 12.36
CA GLU A 100 17.02 -1.80 11.45
C GLU A 100 15.58 -1.47 11.09
N PHE A 101 15.31 -1.34 9.80
CA PHE A 101 14.01 -0.99 9.26
C PHE A 101 13.27 -2.27 8.82
N ASN A 102 12.11 -2.53 9.41
CA ASN A 102 11.27 -3.68 9.06
C ASN A 102 10.61 -3.48 7.68
N MET A 103 11.06 -4.26 6.69
CA MET A 103 10.55 -4.21 5.32
C MET A 103 9.34 -5.12 5.09
N GLY A 104 8.91 -5.86 6.10
CA GLY A 104 7.72 -6.71 6.06
C GLY A 104 8.02 -8.20 6.07
N ILE A 105 6.93 -8.97 6.11
CA ILE A 105 6.91 -10.43 6.04
C ILE A 105 6.48 -10.85 4.63
N TYR A 106 7.14 -11.86 4.09
CA TYR A 106 6.97 -12.35 2.73
C TYR A 106 6.77 -13.86 2.72
N LEU A 107 5.91 -14.34 1.82
CA LEU A 107 5.83 -15.75 1.47
C LEU A 107 6.95 -16.11 0.49
N LEU A 108 7.40 -17.36 0.57
CA LEU A 108 8.39 -17.91 -0.35
C LEU A 108 7.69 -18.58 -1.53
N ASN A 109 7.76 -17.99 -2.72
CA ASN A 109 7.08 -18.52 -3.90
C ASN A 109 7.82 -19.72 -4.52
N SER A 110 9.10 -19.53 -4.82
CA SER A 110 9.93 -20.54 -5.48
C SER A 110 11.37 -20.44 -4.99
N PRO A 111 11.66 -20.87 -3.75
CA PRO A 111 13.02 -20.85 -3.23
C PRO A 111 13.90 -21.80 -4.06
N ASN A 112 15.03 -21.29 -4.55
CA ASN A 112 16.00 -22.05 -5.31
C ASN A 112 17.38 -21.96 -4.64
N THR A 113 17.92 -23.10 -4.24
CA THR A 113 19.25 -23.18 -3.64
C THR A 113 20.25 -23.68 -4.67
N LYS A 114 21.21 -22.82 -5.04
CA LYS A 114 22.27 -23.16 -5.98
C LYS A 114 23.59 -23.33 -5.25
N ILE A 115 24.08 -24.57 -5.21
CA ILE A 115 25.39 -24.91 -4.63
C ILE A 115 26.31 -25.31 -5.78
N SER A 116 27.44 -24.61 -5.91
CA SER A 116 28.51 -24.93 -6.83
C SER A 116 29.85 -24.99 -6.10
N VAL A 117 30.89 -25.46 -6.79
CA VAL A 117 32.24 -25.59 -6.21
C VAL A 117 32.85 -24.23 -5.85
N SER A 118 32.42 -23.15 -6.50
CA SER A 118 32.93 -21.77 -6.29
C SER A 118 31.96 -20.84 -5.56
N GLU A 119 30.65 -21.15 -5.56
CA GLU A 119 29.61 -20.28 -5.02
C GLU A 119 28.52 -21.09 -4.32
N ARG A 120 28.14 -20.66 -3.12
CA ARG A 120 27.01 -21.19 -2.35
C ARG A 120 25.98 -20.08 -2.20
N THR A 121 24.99 -20.06 -3.11
CA THR A 121 23.98 -19.00 -3.17
C THR A 121 22.58 -19.55 -2.97
N ILE A 122 21.75 -18.79 -2.25
CA ILE A 122 20.32 -19.04 -2.14
C ILE A 122 19.59 -17.91 -2.86
N THR A 123 18.67 -18.27 -3.74
CA THR A 123 17.74 -17.35 -4.38
C THR A 123 16.35 -17.54 -3.79
N LEU A 124 15.75 -16.46 -3.30
CA LEU A 124 14.40 -16.46 -2.75
C LEU A 124 13.52 -15.53 -3.59
N ASP A 125 12.45 -16.06 -4.14
CA ASP A 125 11.37 -15.26 -4.73
C ASP A 125 10.29 -15.01 -3.69
N LEU A 126 9.96 -13.74 -3.52
CA LEU A 126 9.16 -13.23 -2.40
C LEU A 126 7.85 -12.64 -2.90
N CYS A 127 6.77 -12.95 -2.20
CA CYS A 127 5.45 -12.44 -2.50
C CYS A 127 4.70 -12.04 -1.22
N ASP A 128 3.66 -11.24 -1.41
CA ASP A 128 2.83 -10.71 -0.33
C ASP A 128 2.07 -11.84 0.38
N LEU A 129 1.78 -11.67 1.67
CA LEU A 129 1.00 -12.63 2.46
C LEU A 129 -0.41 -12.88 1.90
N ILE A 130 -0.98 -11.92 1.14
CA ILE A 130 -2.28 -12.12 0.48
C ILE A 130 -2.24 -13.27 -0.52
N GLU A 131 -1.07 -13.58 -1.10
CA GLU A 131 -0.92 -14.65 -2.11
C GLU A 131 -1.14 -16.06 -1.52
N ASN A 132 -1.08 -16.20 -0.20
CA ASN A 132 -1.43 -17.44 0.49
C ASN A 132 -2.89 -17.85 0.21
N TYR A 133 -3.73 -16.88 -0.10
CA TYR A 133 -5.17 -17.04 -0.37
C TYR A 133 -5.51 -16.94 -1.86
N SER A 134 -4.50 -16.83 -2.72
CA SER A 134 -4.62 -16.97 -4.18
C SER A 134 -3.72 -18.08 -4.68
N THR A 135 -2.49 -17.74 -5.08
CA THR A 135 -1.50 -18.59 -5.75
C THR A 135 -1.21 -19.90 -4.99
N PHE A 136 -1.21 -19.87 -3.66
CA PHE A 136 -0.93 -21.04 -2.82
C PHE A 136 -2.19 -21.71 -2.25
N SER A 137 -3.39 -21.25 -2.63
CA SER A 137 -4.67 -21.77 -2.16
C SER A 137 -5.36 -22.63 -3.22
N ASN A 138 -6.20 -23.57 -2.77
CA ASN A 138 -7.03 -24.39 -3.65
C ASN A 138 -8.45 -23.81 -3.78
N GLY A 139 -8.58 -22.52 -4.08
CA GLY A 139 -9.87 -21.83 -4.26
C GLY A 139 -10.89 -22.07 -3.13
N LEU A 140 -12.15 -21.68 -3.36
CA LEU A 140 -13.23 -21.99 -2.42
C LEU A 140 -13.60 -23.48 -2.46
N VAL A 141 -13.62 -24.14 -1.30
CA VAL A 141 -14.03 -25.56 -1.16
C VAL A 141 -15.51 -25.78 -1.51
N GLY A 142 -16.33 -24.74 -1.41
CA GLY A 142 -17.75 -24.77 -1.76
C GLY A 142 -18.27 -23.37 -2.05
N LYS A 143 -19.57 -23.25 -2.28
CA LYS A 143 -20.18 -21.94 -2.51
C LYS A 143 -20.05 -21.05 -1.30
N LEU A 144 -19.71 -19.78 -1.52
CA LEU A 144 -19.70 -18.72 -0.52
C LEU A 144 -20.74 -17.69 -0.91
N SER A 145 -21.64 -17.35 0.01
CA SER A 145 -22.73 -16.41 -0.28
C SER A 145 -22.89 -15.42 0.86
N PHE A 146 -23.13 -14.17 0.47
CA PHE A 146 -23.43 -13.08 1.38
C PHE A 146 -24.82 -12.55 1.04
N GLY A 147 -25.67 -12.42 2.06
CA GLY A 147 -27.00 -11.83 1.88
C GLY A 147 -26.91 -10.36 1.47
N ALA A 148 -27.96 -9.86 0.83
CA ALA A 148 -28.14 -8.42 0.73
C ALA A 148 -28.19 -7.81 2.16
N ASP A 149 -27.73 -6.58 2.29
CA ASP A 149 -27.68 -5.80 3.53
C ASP A 149 -26.73 -6.37 4.60
N ALA A 150 -25.88 -7.33 4.26
CA ALA A 150 -24.83 -7.80 5.17
C ALA A 150 -23.80 -6.70 5.40
N ASN A 151 -23.38 -6.50 6.66
CA ASN A 151 -22.36 -5.51 6.99
C ASN A 151 -21.00 -5.89 6.37
N LEU A 152 -20.34 -4.94 5.71
CA LEU A 152 -19.08 -5.17 5.00
C LEU A 152 -17.95 -5.53 5.97
N ALA A 153 -17.74 -4.74 7.04
CA ALA A 153 -16.67 -5.00 8.01
C ALA A 153 -16.84 -6.36 8.68
N GLU A 154 -18.06 -6.71 9.09
CA GLU A 154 -18.36 -8.01 9.69
C GLU A 154 -18.15 -9.16 8.69
N THR A 155 -18.52 -8.96 7.42
CA THR A 155 -18.27 -9.92 6.34
C THR A 155 -16.77 -10.15 6.14
N ILE A 156 -15.97 -9.08 6.06
CA ILE A 156 -14.50 -9.17 5.90
C ILE A 156 -13.87 -9.85 7.13
N LEU A 157 -14.33 -9.53 8.34
CA LEU A 157 -13.87 -10.20 9.56
C LEU A 157 -14.18 -11.70 9.56
N ASN A 158 -15.39 -12.07 9.13
CA ASN A 158 -15.80 -13.47 9.01
C ASN A 158 -14.96 -14.22 7.97
N ILE A 159 -14.63 -13.59 6.83
CA ILE A 159 -13.70 -14.18 5.85
C ILE A 159 -12.31 -14.38 6.46
N ALA A 160 -11.80 -13.35 7.15
CA ALA A 160 -10.47 -13.35 7.74
C ALA A 160 -10.30 -14.44 8.82
N THR A 161 -11.33 -14.67 9.63
CA THR A 161 -11.24 -15.57 10.81
C THR A 161 -11.77 -16.99 10.58
N ASN A 162 -12.54 -17.22 9.52
CA ASN A 162 -13.07 -18.55 9.22
C ASN A 162 -11.96 -19.52 8.77
N SER A 163 -11.83 -20.66 9.46
CA SER A 163 -10.79 -21.67 9.23
C SER A 163 -10.83 -22.34 7.85
N ASN A 164 -11.98 -22.30 7.16
CA ASN A 164 -12.13 -22.81 5.80
C ASN A 164 -11.84 -21.74 4.73
N LEU A 165 -11.60 -20.49 5.14
CA LEU A 165 -11.25 -19.36 4.31
C LEU A 165 -9.81 -18.92 4.66
N MET A 166 -9.63 -17.80 5.35
CA MET A 166 -8.28 -17.34 5.72
C MET A 166 -7.75 -17.96 7.02
N GLY A 167 -8.63 -18.26 7.98
CA GLY A 167 -8.26 -18.89 9.25
C GLY A 167 -7.30 -18.10 10.13
N LEU A 168 -7.26 -16.77 9.99
CA LEU A 168 -6.44 -15.91 10.83
C LEU A 168 -7.02 -15.82 12.25
N SER A 169 -6.14 -15.69 13.25
CA SER A 169 -6.56 -15.37 14.60
C SER A 169 -7.03 -13.93 14.70
N SER A 170 -7.99 -13.65 15.59
CA SER A 170 -8.56 -12.31 15.74
C SER A 170 -7.56 -11.25 16.20
N ASP A 171 -6.49 -11.66 16.90
CA ASP A 171 -5.37 -10.80 17.29
C ASP A 171 -4.40 -10.50 16.13
N LYS A 172 -4.59 -11.10 14.96
CA LYS A 172 -3.87 -10.82 13.71
C LYS A 172 -4.73 -10.10 12.67
N THR A 173 -5.93 -9.69 13.04
CA THR A 173 -6.85 -8.91 12.20
C THR A 173 -7.10 -7.54 12.81
N LEU A 174 -7.00 -6.48 12.01
CA LEU A 174 -7.37 -5.12 12.38
C LEU A 174 -8.43 -4.64 11.38
N ILE A 175 -9.69 -4.82 11.73
CA ILE A 175 -10.84 -4.49 10.89
C ILE A 175 -11.50 -3.23 11.47
N GLU A 176 -11.46 -2.14 10.71
CA GLU A 176 -12.20 -0.92 11.03
C GLU A 176 -13.70 -1.16 10.88
N SER A 177 -14.48 -0.75 11.89
CA SER A 177 -15.94 -0.82 11.81
C SER A 177 -16.47 0.14 10.76
N CYS A 178 -17.45 -0.28 9.97
CA CYS A 178 -18.16 0.57 9.03
C CYS A 178 -19.66 0.26 9.01
N ASP A 179 -20.46 1.22 8.55
CA ASP A 179 -21.90 1.04 8.32
C ASP A 179 -22.23 0.59 6.89
N SER A 180 -21.21 0.47 6.03
CA SER A 180 -21.37 0.03 4.64
C SER A 180 -21.90 -1.40 4.54
N LEU A 181 -22.91 -1.60 3.70
CA LEU A 181 -23.60 -2.88 3.51
C LEU A 181 -23.31 -3.45 2.12
N ILE A 182 -23.50 -4.76 1.97
CA ILE A 182 -23.45 -5.42 0.66
C ILE A 182 -24.83 -5.30 0.00
N ASP A 183 -24.97 -4.46 -1.02
CA ASP A 183 -26.28 -4.03 -1.53
C ASP A 183 -27.06 -5.07 -2.34
N SER A 184 -26.36 -6.08 -2.84
CA SER A 184 -26.97 -7.20 -3.54
C SER A 184 -26.31 -8.48 -3.10
N ALA A 185 -27.13 -9.54 -2.97
CA ALA A 185 -26.63 -10.84 -2.58
C ALA A 185 -25.48 -11.26 -3.51
N GLN A 186 -24.32 -11.52 -2.93
CA GLN A 186 -23.15 -11.98 -3.66
C GLN A 186 -23.05 -13.49 -3.51
N THR A 187 -22.79 -14.19 -4.61
CA THR A 187 -22.55 -15.64 -4.59
C THR A 187 -21.32 -15.94 -5.42
N PHE A 188 -20.39 -16.65 -4.80
CA PHE A 188 -19.16 -17.12 -5.40
C PHE A 188 -19.21 -18.63 -5.48
N GLU A 189 -18.91 -19.14 -6.67
CA GLU A 189 -18.94 -20.58 -6.95
C GLU A 189 -17.72 -21.28 -6.33
N GLN A 190 -17.82 -22.60 -6.21
CA GLN A 190 -16.67 -23.44 -5.86
C GLN A 190 -15.48 -23.13 -6.78
N ASP A 191 -14.26 -23.29 -6.26
CA ASP A 191 -12.98 -23.05 -6.93
C ASP A 191 -12.68 -21.57 -7.26
N THR A 192 -13.56 -20.63 -6.89
CA THR A 192 -13.25 -19.18 -6.99
C THR A 192 -12.04 -18.85 -6.10
N ASP A 193 -11.14 -17.99 -6.58
CA ASP A 193 -10.00 -17.50 -5.81
C ASP A 193 -10.48 -16.58 -4.66
N LEU A 194 -9.97 -16.78 -3.44
CA LEU A 194 -10.44 -16.01 -2.28
C LEU A 194 -10.02 -14.54 -2.37
N VAL A 195 -8.89 -14.23 -3.02
CA VAL A 195 -8.47 -12.85 -3.30
C VAL A 195 -9.43 -12.21 -4.30
N ASP A 196 -9.98 -12.95 -5.26
CA ASP A 196 -11.00 -12.43 -6.17
C ASP A 196 -12.33 -12.12 -5.45
N VAL A 197 -12.72 -12.93 -4.46
CA VAL A 197 -13.85 -12.61 -3.57
C VAL A 197 -13.62 -11.27 -2.86
N LEU A 198 -12.44 -11.12 -2.25
CA LEU A 198 -12.06 -9.91 -1.52
C LEU A 198 -12.02 -8.68 -2.45
N LYS A 199 -11.41 -8.79 -3.64
CA LYS A 199 -11.43 -7.74 -4.67
C LYS A 199 -12.85 -7.37 -5.05
N LYS A 200 -13.74 -8.35 -5.23
CA LYS A 200 -15.14 -8.08 -5.57
C LYS A 200 -15.83 -7.27 -4.48
N LEU A 201 -15.66 -7.64 -3.20
CA LEU A 201 -16.26 -6.92 -2.08
C LEU A 201 -15.77 -5.47 -1.98
N ILE A 202 -14.46 -5.24 -2.11
CA ILE A 202 -13.89 -3.88 -2.05
C ILE A 202 -14.25 -3.07 -3.29
N SER A 203 -14.42 -3.70 -4.46
CA SER A 203 -14.88 -3.00 -5.67
C SER A 203 -16.30 -2.41 -5.53
N LEU A 204 -17.12 -2.92 -4.61
CA LEU A 204 -18.45 -2.38 -4.32
C LEU A 204 -18.36 -1.09 -3.48
N HIS A 205 -17.30 -0.96 -2.68
CA HIS A 205 -17.05 0.15 -1.76
C HIS A 205 -15.59 0.62 -1.90
N PRO A 206 -15.25 1.32 -2.99
CA PRO A 206 -13.86 1.65 -3.38
C PRO A 206 -13.13 2.57 -2.39
N ILE A 207 -13.86 3.11 -1.40
CA ILE A 207 -13.33 3.94 -0.32
C ILE A 207 -12.60 3.13 0.77
N TYR A 208 -12.70 1.80 0.76
CA TYR A 208 -12.00 0.92 1.70
C TYR A 208 -10.80 0.23 1.06
N ASP A 209 -9.90 -0.23 1.92
CA ASP A 209 -8.66 -0.86 1.54
C ASP A 209 -8.41 -2.12 2.38
N ILE A 210 -7.80 -3.14 1.77
CA ILE A 210 -7.43 -4.39 2.43
C ILE A 210 -6.02 -4.82 2.08
N TYR A 211 -5.26 -5.22 3.09
CA TYR A 211 -3.86 -5.61 2.90
C TYR A 211 -3.24 -6.24 4.14
N PHE A 212 -2.04 -6.82 3.99
CA PHE A 212 -1.17 -7.18 5.10
C PHE A 212 -0.13 -6.09 5.40
N ASN A 213 -0.01 -5.68 6.66
CA ASN A 213 1.00 -4.72 7.08
C ASN A 213 2.40 -5.36 7.27
N ASN A 214 3.42 -4.55 7.60
CA ASN A 214 4.82 -5.02 7.78
C ASN A 214 4.98 -6.05 8.93
N SER A 215 4.00 -6.18 9.81
CA SER A 215 4.01 -7.10 10.95
C SER A 215 3.11 -8.33 10.73
N GLY A 216 2.54 -8.49 9.52
CA GLY A 216 1.69 -9.63 9.16
C GLY A 216 0.25 -9.55 9.65
N TYR A 217 -0.23 -8.37 10.05
CA TYR A 217 -1.65 -8.18 10.39
C TYR A 217 -2.45 -7.92 9.13
N PHE A 218 -3.59 -8.59 9.01
CA PHE A 218 -4.58 -8.31 7.98
C PHE A 218 -5.38 -7.06 8.37
N ILE A 219 -5.39 -6.06 7.50
CA ILE A 219 -6.00 -4.76 7.71
C ILE A 219 -7.21 -4.61 6.79
N PHE A 220 -8.31 -4.10 7.33
CA PHE A 220 -9.38 -3.46 6.58
C PHE A 220 -9.57 -2.06 7.17
N GLU A 221 -9.38 -1.01 6.37
CA GLU A 221 -9.52 0.39 6.83
C GLU A 221 -10.09 1.28 5.73
N LEU A 222 -10.64 2.43 6.13
CA LEU A 222 -11.01 3.49 5.19
C LEU A 222 -9.75 4.13 4.57
N ILE A 223 -9.77 4.37 3.27
CA ILE A 223 -8.70 5.10 2.58
C ILE A 223 -8.66 6.53 3.12
N LYS A 224 -7.54 6.86 3.77
CA LYS A 224 -7.30 8.20 4.33
C LYS A 224 -6.81 9.13 3.22
N GLN A 225 -7.38 10.32 3.12
CA GLN A 225 -6.96 11.35 2.14
C GLN A 225 -5.54 11.88 2.37
N ARG A 226 -5.01 11.77 3.60
CA ARG A 226 -3.67 12.24 4.00
C ARG A 226 -3.40 13.75 3.78
N THR A 227 -4.40 14.54 3.42
CA THR A 227 -4.28 15.97 3.12
C THR A 227 -3.74 16.79 4.30
N THR A 228 -4.05 16.37 5.54
CA THR A 228 -3.63 17.03 6.78
C THR A 228 -2.55 16.27 7.57
N ASP A 229 -2.14 15.09 7.12
CA ASP A 229 -1.13 14.26 7.81
C ASP A 229 0.21 15.01 7.91
N SER A 230 0.96 14.83 8.99
CA SER A 230 2.31 15.38 9.05
C SER A 230 3.21 14.72 8.01
N ALA A 231 3.99 15.52 7.28
CA ALA A 231 4.99 14.99 6.37
C ALA A 231 6.03 14.19 7.15
N ILE A 232 6.36 12.98 6.66
CA ILE A 232 7.41 12.15 7.26
C ILE A 232 8.81 12.67 6.91
N ASP A 233 8.91 13.49 5.87
CA ASP A 233 10.15 14.11 5.44
C ASP A 233 9.94 15.38 4.59
N TYR A 234 11.01 16.16 4.45
CA TYR A 234 11.12 17.34 3.59
C TYR A 234 12.29 17.13 2.63
N ILE A 235 12.01 17.17 1.33
CA ILE A 235 12.96 16.89 0.25
C ILE A 235 13.21 18.18 -0.54
N ASP A 236 14.44 18.67 -0.47
CA ASP A 236 14.93 19.84 -1.18
C ASP A 236 16.19 19.53 -2.00
N ASN A 237 16.74 20.56 -2.65
CA ASN A 237 17.95 20.44 -3.47
C ASN A 237 19.17 19.93 -2.69
N ASP A 238 19.19 20.09 -1.36
CA ASP A 238 20.30 19.69 -0.48
C ASP A 238 20.04 18.32 0.18
N PHE A 239 18.95 17.62 -0.17
CA PHE A 239 18.59 16.34 0.43
C PHE A 239 19.70 15.30 0.19
N PRO A 240 20.41 14.82 1.23
CA PRO A 240 21.70 14.13 1.06
C PRO A 240 21.65 12.83 0.27
N SER A 241 20.48 12.18 0.25
CA SER A 241 20.28 10.89 -0.43
C SER A 241 19.71 11.04 -1.84
N LEU A 242 19.26 12.23 -2.25
CA LEU A 242 18.63 12.43 -3.56
C LEU A 242 19.67 12.41 -4.67
N ILE A 243 19.43 11.62 -5.73
CA ILE A 243 20.34 11.47 -6.88
C ILE A 243 19.74 12.11 -8.12
N SER A 244 18.50 11.77 -8.44
CA SER A 244 17.80 12.33 -9.59
C SER A 244 16.30 12.29 -9.42
N ILE A 245 15.59 13.04 -10.26
CA ILE A 245 14.14 13.09 -10.29
C ILE A 245 13.61 12.87 -11.71
N ASP A 246 12.40 12.33 -11.81
CA ASP A 246 11.59 12.31 -13.02
C ASP A 246 10.20 12.84 -12.66
N TYR A 247 9.86 14.00 -13.20
CA TYR A 247 8.63 14.73 -12.91
C TYR A 247 7.75 14.79 -14.16
N LYS A 248 6.52 14.32 -14.03
CA LYS A 248 5.56 14.20 -15.14
C LYS A 248 4.25 14.87 -14.79
N LYS A 249 3.72 15.61 -15.77
CA LYS A 249 2.36 16.14 -15.75
C LYS A 249 1.51 15.34 -16.75
N ASN A 250 0.43 14.70 -16.30
CA ASN A 250 -0.53 13.99 -17.15
C ASN A 250 -1.90 14.67 -17.08
N TRP A 251 -2.28 15.35 -18.17
CA TRP A 251 -3.51 16.13 -18.22
C TRP A 251 -4.71 15.39 -18.84
N GLU A 252 -4.52 14.19 -19.40
CA GLU A 252 -5.54 13.53 -20.22
C GLU A 252 -6.83 13.23 -19.44
N ASN A 253 -6.72 12.98 -18.14
CA ASN A 253 -7.82 12.52 -17.30
C ASN A 253 -8.18 13.46 -16.15
N VAL A 254 -7.69 14.70 -16.18
CA VAL A 254 -8.03 15.69 -15.13
C VAL A 254 -9.53 15.93 -15.08
N ARG A 255 -10.11 15.82 -13.88
CA ARG A 255 -11.51 16.17 -13.59
C ARG A 255 -11.53 17.04 -12.35
N ASN A 256 -12.27 18.15 -12.41
CA ASN A 256 -12.38 19.12 -11.32
C ASN A 256 -13.82 19.30 -10.83
N ASP A 257 -14.72 18.44 -11.31
CA ASP A 257 -16.10 18.34 -10.87
C ASP A 257 -16.55 16.87 -10.95
N ILE A 258 -16.81 16.27 -9.80
CA ILE A 258 -17.22 14.87 -9.65
C ILE A 258 -18.65 14.84 -9.12
N ILE A 259 -19.54 14.20 -9.88
CA ILE A 259 -20.91 13.92 -9.45
C ILE A 259 -21.04 12.42 -9.24
N VAL A 260 -21.39 12.00 -8.04
CA VAL A 260 -21.75 10.62 -7.72
C VAL A 260 -23.26 10.55 -7.55
N ASN A 261 -23.89 9.73 -8.38
CA ASN A 261 -25.30 9.38 -8.28
C ASN A 261 -25.39 7.98 -7.66
N GLY A 262 -25.89 7.92 -6.43
CA GLY A 262 -26.14 6.69 -5.69
C GLY A 262 -27.52 6.12 -5.94
N ALA A 263 -27.96 5.26 -5.02
CA ALA A 263 -29.20 4.51 -5.11
C ALA A 263 -30.46 5.39 -5.10
N MET A 264 -31.49 4.91 -5.78
CA MET A 264 -32.86 5.40 -5.64
C MET A 264 -33.51 4.76 -4.41
N ILE A 265 -33.97 5.59 -3.48
CA ILE A 265 -34.60 5.19 -2.21
C ILE A 265 -36.10 5.49 -2.32
N SER A 266 -36.93 4.48 -2.13
CA SER A 266 -38.38 4.65 -2.00
C SER A 266 -38.73 5.02 -0.57
N ASN A 267 -39.39 6.16 -0.40
CA ASN A 267 -39.85 6.64 0.90
C ASN A 267 -41.25 6.10 1.21
N ASP A 268 -41.60 6.03 2.49
CA ASP A 268 -42.90 5.55 2.98
C ASP A 268 -44.10 6.35 2.44
N ASP A 269 -43.87 7.60 2.01
CA ASP A 269 -44.87 8.47 1.39
C ASP A 269 -45.07 8.22 -0.12
N GLY A 270 -44.39 7.23 -0.68
CA GLY A 270 -44.45 6.87 -2.10
C GLY A 270 -43.58 7.75 -3.02
N THR A 271 -42.81 8.69 -2.46
CA THR A 271 -41.80 9.45 -3.21
C THR A 271 -40.51 8.65 -3.36
N THR A 272 -39.68 9.04 -4.34
CA THR A 272 -38.33 8.48 -4.51
C THR A 272 -37.28 9.57 -4.40
N THR A 273 -36.28 9.38 -3.55
CA THR A 273 -35.09 10.23 -3.45
C THR A 273 -33.88 9.50 -4.04
N GLN A 274 -32.87 10.24 -4.50
CA GLN A 274 -31.61 9.67 -4.97
C GLN A 274 -30.49 10.12 -4.03
N ALA A 275 -29.72 9.17 -3.50
CA ALA A 275 -28.47 9.50 -2.82
C ALA A 275 -27.53 10.18 -3.83
N LYS A 276 -26.99 11.34 -3.50
CA LYS A 276 -26.18 12.11 -4.47
C LYS A 276 -25.21 13.05 -3.79
N TYR A 277 -24.03 13.19 -4.40
CA TYR A 277 -23.08 14.23 -4.02
C TYR A 277 -22.39 14.84 -5.25
N GLU A 278 -22.10 16.15 -5.20
CA GLU A 278 -21.31 16.87 -6.20
C GLU A 278 -20.13 17.55 -5.50
N LEU A 279 -18.91 17.16 -5.87
CA LEU A 279 -17.67 17.73 -5.36
C LEU A 279 -16.99 18.55 -6.45
N ARG A 280 -16.72 19.82 -6.15
CA ARG A 280 -16.10 20.76 -7.10
C ARG A 280 -14.80 21.34 -6.57
N ASN A 281 -13.76 21.30 -7.38
CA ASN A 281 -12.51 22.03 -7.17
C ASN A 281 -12.66 23.43 -7.81
N GLU A 282 -13.36 24.33 -7.13
CA GLU A 282 -13.75 25.64 -7.69
C GLU A 282 -12.53 26.58 -7.88
N THR A 283 -11.66 26.69 -6.86
CA THR A 283 -10.51 27.62 -6.85
C THR A 283 -9.34 27.07 -6.05
N GLY A 284 -8.13 27.61 -6.29
CA GLY A 284 -7.00 27.50 -5.37
C GLY A 284 -5.80 26.69 -5.86
N ASN A 285 -5.91 25.99 -6.99
CA ASN A 285 -4.80 25.24 -7.59
C ASN A 285 -4.85 25.29 -9.13
N GLU A 286 -3.81 24.79 -9.81
CA GLU A 286 -3.75 24.81 -11.28
C GLU A 286 -4.85 23.96 -11.94
N LEU A 287 -5.48 23.05 -11.19
CA LEU A 287 -6.53 22.16 -11.68
C LEU A 287 -7.96 22.69 -11.44
N SER A 288 -8.12 23.81 -10.74
CA SER A 288 -9.44 24.30 -10.37
C SER A 288 -10.24 24.87 -11.55
N ILE A 289 -11.56 24.94 -11.38
CA ILE A 289 -12.52 25.37 -12.42
C ILE A 289 -12.20 26.80 -12.89
N ASP A 290 -11.78 27.70 -12.00
CA ASP A 290 -11.38 29.07 -12.39
C ASP A 290 -10.14 29.13 -13.29
N LYS A 291 -9.30 28.08 -13.30
CA LYS A 291 -8.07 28.00 -14.11
C LYS A 291 -8.25 27.17 -15.38
N LEU A 292 -8.91 26.01 -15.28
CA LEU A 292 -9.03 25.05 -16.40
C LEU A 292 -10.41 25.05 -17.08
N GLY A 293 -11.39 25.73 -16.50
CA GLY A 293 -12.79 25.53 -16.86
C GLY A 293 -13.35 24.23 -16.30
N LEU A 294 -14.63 23.95 -16.61
CA LEU A 294 -15.35 22.81 -16.05
C LEU A 294 -15.02 21.50 -16.78
N HIS A 295 -14.45 20.52 -16.06
CA HIS A 295 -14.17 19.17 -16.54
C HIS A 295 -14.89 18.15 -15.65
N ARG A 296 -16.13 17.84 -16.02
CA ARG A 296 -17.06 17.01 -15.24
C ARG A 296 -16.89 15.52 -15.48
N LYS A 297 -16.97 14.73 -14.41
CA LYS A 297 -17.19 13.28 -14.44
C LYS A 297 -18.44 12.93 -13.64
N VAL A 298 -19.32 12.15 -14.24
CA VAL A 298 -20.50 11.58 -13.57
C VAL A 298 -20.25 10.10 -13.35
N ILE A 299 -20.55 9.65 -12.13
CA ILE A 299 -20.36 8.29 -11.65
C ILE A 299 -21.70 7.81 -11.13
N SER A 300 -22.00 6.54 -11.35
CA SER A 300 -23.23 5.93 -10.89
C SER A 300 -22.87 4.67 -10.14
N ASN A 301 -23.21 4.64 -8.86
CA ASN A 301 -22.96 3.52 -7.98
C ASN A 301 -24.20 3.27 -7.11
N ASP A 302 -25.05 2.33 -7.53
CA ASP A 302 -26.28 2.00 -6.79
C ASP A 302 -26.00 1.36 -5.42
N ASN A 303 -24.73 1.10 -5.08
CA ASN A 303 -24.31 0.67 -3.75
C ASN A 303 -24.24 1.83 -2.75
N ASP A 304 -24.10 3.07 -3.22
CA ASP A 304 -24.12 4.23 -2.34
C ASP A 304 -25.55 4.55 -1.91
N LYS A 305 -25.93 4.11 -0.70
CA LYS A 305 -27.27 4.29 -0.14
C LYS A 305 -27.47 5.61 0.60
N THR A 306 -26.40 6.36 0.85
CA THR A 306 -26.46 7.64 1.58
C THR A 306 -25.65 8.71 0.86
N ASP A 307 -26.01 9.97 1.08
CA ASP A 307 -25.23 11.11 0.56
C ASP A 307 -23.79 11.12 1.11
N THR A 308 -23.58 10.61 2.33
CA THR A 308 -22.24 10.48 2.93
C THR A 308 -21.37 9.44 2.23
N MET A 309 -21.97 8.34 1.75
CA MET A 309 -21.26 7.36 0.91
C MET A 309 -20.90 7.98 -0.44
N CYS A 310 -21.87 8.66 -1.09
CA CYS A 310 -21.63 9.39 -2.33
C CYS A 310 -20.54 10.47 -2.16
N GLN A 311 -20.48 11.14 -1.01
CA GLN A 311 -19.45 12.11 -0.68
C GLN A 311 -18.07 11.45 -0.59
N SER A 312 -17.96 10.34 0.14
CA SER A 312 -16.71 9.59 0.29
C SER A 312 -16.20 9.06 -1.06
N GLU A 313 -17.11 8.58 -1.91
CA GLU A 313 -16.76 8.14 -3.26
C GLU A 313 -16.38 9.33 -4.17
N ALA A 314 -17.08 10.47 -4.09
CA ALA A 314 -16.74 11.66 -4.87
C ALA A 314 -15.33 12.17 -4.53
N ILE A 315 -14.96 12.14 -3.26
CA ILE A 315 -13.62 12.41 -2.76
C ILE A 315 -12.60 11.46 -3.39
N TYR A 316 -12.85 10.15 -3.31
CA TYR A 316 -11.95 9.13 -3.84
C TYR A 316 -11.66 9.36 -5.33
N TRP A 317 -12.70 9.63 -6.12
CA TRP A 317 -12.55 9.89 -7.55
C TRP A 317 -11.90 11.24 -7.83
N MET A 318 -12.18 12.28 -7.04
CA MET A 318 -11.50 13.57 -7.17
C MET A 318 -10.00 13.39 -6.96
N ASP A 319 -9.58 12.61 -5.96
CA ASP A 319 -8.17 12.28 -5.75
C ASP A 319 -7.59 11.49 -6.94
N LYS A 320 -8.30 10.47 -7.44
CA LYS A 320 -7.85 9.68 -8.60
C LYS A 320 -7.69 10.52 -9.88
N TYR A 321 -8.60 11.45 -10.15
CA TYR A 321 -8.59 12.26 -11.38
C TYR A 321 -7.80 13.57 -11.25
N SER A 322 -7.64 14.13 -10.05
CA SER A 322 -6.86 15.36 -9.83
C SER A 322 -5.44 15.08 -9.37
N ASN A 323 -5.24 14.29 -8.31
CA ASN A 323 -3.93 14.12 -7.67
C ASN A 323 -2.92 13.37 -8.56
N PHE A 324 -3.38 12.45 -9.42
CA PHE A 324 -2.54 11.75 -10.38
C PHE A 324 -2.16 12.58 -11.62
N ALA A 325 -2.59 13.84 -11.70
CA ALA A 325 -2.19 14.74 -12.77
C ALA A 325 -0.70 15.11 -12.69
N GLU A 326 -0.10 15.04 -11.51
CA GLU A 326 1.33 15.29 -11.28
C GLU A 326 1.94 14.10 -10.55
N THR A 327 2.94 13.47 -11.17
CA THR A 327 3.71 12.37 -10.58
C THR A 327 5.18 12.74 -10.50
N LEU A 328 5.83 12.35 -9.41
CA LEU A 328 7.24 12.56 -9.17
C LEU A 328 7.88 11.21 -8.81
N THR A 329 8.95 10.87 -9.50
CA THR A 329 9.79 9.71 -9.19
C THR A 329 11.14 10.21 -8.70
N LEU A 330 11.51 9.82 -7.50
CA LEU A 330 12.79 10.15 -6.88
C LEU A 330 13.70 8.92 -6.95
N GLN A 331 14.89 9.08 -7.52
CA GLN A 331 15.97 8.12 -7.38
C GLN A 331 16.89 8.60 -6.26
N MET A 332 17.13 7.73 -5.28
CA MET A 332 17.88 8.09 -4.09
C MET A 332 18.71 6.92 -3.56
N ILE A 333 19.74 7.25 -2.80
CA ILE A 333 20.37 6.32 -1.86
C ILE A 333 19.26 5.79 -0.92
N PRO A 334 19.13 4.46 -0.68
CA PRO A 334 17.99 3.90 0.03
C PRO A 334 17.64 4.58 1.37
N ALA A 335 16.42 5.03 1.54
CA ALA A 335 15.86 5.63 2.74
C ALA A 335 14.68 4.74 3.22
N PRO A 336 14.94 3.63 3.95
CA PRO A 336 13.95 2.58 4.20
C PRO A 336 12.80 2.98 5.14
N TYR A 337 12.91 4.15 5.78
CA TYR A 337 11.82 4.74 6.58
C TYR A 337 10.76 5.42 5.71
N LEU A 338 11.07 5.73 4.44
CA LEU A 338 10.07 6.15 3.48
C LEU A 338 9.20 4.94 3.15
N VAL A 339 7.91 5.05 3.46
CA VAL A 339 6.95 3.96 3.25
C VAL A 339 5.74 4.48 2.46
N PRO A 340 5.10 3.63 1.62
CA PRO A 340 3.88 4.02 0.93
C PRO A 340 2.77 4.49 1.88
N ASN A 341 1.83 5.27 1.35
CA ASN A 341 0.71 5.89 2.07
C ASN A 341 1.17 6.90 3.15
N LYS A 342 2.32 7.55 2.94
CA LYS A 342 2.84 8.65 3.77
C LYS A 342 3.14 9.88 2.94
N VAL A 343 2.97 11.04 3.56
CA VAL A 343 3.19 12.34 2.94
C VAL A 343 4.65 12.74 3.07
N ILE A 344 5.24 13.25 1.99
CA ILE A 344 6.48 14.00 1.99
C ILE A 344 6.19 15.42 1.51
N GLU A 345 6.98 16.38 1.98
CA GLU A 345 7.00 17.72 1.43
C GLU A 345 8.19 17.85 0.48
N VAL A 346 7.98 18.45 -0.68
CA VAL A 346 9.00 18.61 -1.70
C VAL A 346 9.14 20.10 -2.00
N ASN A 347 10.38 20.57 -2.08
CA ASN A 347 10.74 21.91 -2.52
C ASN A 347 12.05 21.85 -3.32
N LEU A 348 11.92 21.50 -4.60
CA LEU A 348 13.04 21.39 -5.52
C LEU A 348 12.99 22.54 -6.53
N GLU A 349 14.07 23.30 -6.61
CA GLU A 349 14.24 24.40 -7.53
C GLU A 349 15.37 24.10 -8.51
N TYR A 350 15.03 24.07 -9.80
CA TYR A 350 15.97 23.98 -10.92
C TYR A 350 15.73 25.18 -11.84
N GLU A 351 16.69 25.48 -12.74
CA GLU A 351 16.69 26.71 -13.55
C GLU A 351 15.35 27.04 -14.22
N ASP A 352 14.64 26.04 -14.75
CA ASP A 352 13.36 26.22 -15.46
C ASP A 352 12.15 25.59 -14.77
N ILE A 353 12.36 24.87 -13.65
CA ILE A 353 11.31 24.05 -13.04
C ILE A 353 11.38 24.14 -11.52
N THR A 354 10.26 24.54 -10.92
CA THR A 354 10.03 24.49 -9.48
C THR A 354 9.02 23.38 -9.18
N ILE A 355 9.42 22.42 -8.35
CA ILE A 355 8.56 21.32 -7.90
C ILE A 355 8.33 21.50 -6.41
N THR A 356 7.14 21.96 -6.06
CA THR A 356 6.78 22.26 -4.67
C THR A 356 5.47 21.61 -4.27
N GLY A 357 5.33 21.38 -2.97
CA GLY A 357 4.07 20.99 -2.35
C GLY A 357 4.16 19.67 -1.59
N ARG A 358 2.98 19.12 -1.31
CA ARG A 358 2.81 17.88 -0.55
C ARG A 358 2.59 16.73 -1.53
N TRP A 359 3.24 15.61 -1.28
CA TRP A 359 3.22 14.44 -2.16
C TRP A 359 2.97 13.19 -1.36
N LEU A 360 2.11 12.31 -1.86
CA LEU A 360 1.81 11.01 -1.24
C LEU A 360 2.65 9.93 -1.90
N ILE A 361 3.36 9.14 -1.11
CA ILE A 361 4.16 8.01 -1.62
C ILE A 361 3.22 6.90 -2.09
N ASP A 362 3.33 6.54 -3.36
CA ASP A 362 2.60 5.46 -4.01
C ASP A 362 3.32 4.13 -3.89
N SER A 363 4.62 4.14 -4.20
CA SER A 363 5.45 2.95 -4.17
C SER A 363 6.89 3.28 -3.84
N ILE A 364 7.58 2.29 -3.29
CA ILE A 364 9.02 2.27 -3.11
C ILE A 364 9.56 0.98 -3.74
N SER A 365 10.71 1.08 -4.39
CA SER A 365 11.48 -0.08 -4.83
C SER A 365 12.92 0.12 -4.38
N ILE A 366 13.51 -0.86 -3.69
CA ILE A 366 14.87 -0.80 -3.15
C ILE A 366 15.68 -1.92 -3.78
N ASP A 367 16.73 -1.57 -4.53
CA ASP A 367 17.78 -2.51 -4.90
C ASP A 367 18.67 -2.76 -3.68
N LEU A 368 18.84 -4.02 -3.32
CA LEU A 368 19.53 -4.47 -2.12
C LEU A 368 21.03 -4.70 -2.34
N LYS A 369 21.54 -4.44 -3.54
CA LYS A 369 22.99 -4.40 -3.78
C LYS A 369 23.67 -3.29 -2.98
N PHE A 370 24.98 -3.40 -2.83
CA PHE A 370 25.79 -2.41 -2.13
C PHE A 370 25.67 -1.00 -2.73
N ASP A 371 25.60 -0.90 -4.06
CA ASP A 371 25.39 0.33 -4.83
C ASP A 371 23.93 0.49 -5.29
N GLY A 372 23.02 -0.32 -4.73
CA GLY A 372 21.61 -0.32 -5.06
C GLY A 372 20.94 1.01 -4.71
N LEU A 373 20.05 1.44 -5.58
CA LEU A 373 19.26 2.66 -5.41
C LEU A 373 17.84 2.33 -4.95
N GLN A 374 17.21 3.31 -4.32
CA GLN A 374 15.79 3.32 -4.05
C GLN A 374 15.08 4.25 -5.03
N THR A 375 14.04 3.72 -5.66
CA THR A 375 13.05 4.49 -6.42
C THR A 375 11.84 4.75 -5.53
N VAL A 376 11.44 6.01 -5.39
CA VAL A 376 10.20 6.40 -4.71
C VAL A 376 9.29 7.06 -5.74
N THR A 377 8.10 6.51 -5.95
CA THR A 377 7.08 7.15 -6.79
C THR A 377 6.04 7.81 -5.91
N CYS A 378 5.65 9.02 -6.25
CA CYS A 378 4.60 9.74 -5.56
C CYS A 378 3.74 10.54 -6.53
N HIS A 379 2.54 10.88 -6.07
CA HIS A 379 1.66 11.82 -6.73
C HIS A 379 1.42 13.04 -5.83
N LYS A 380 1.10 14.17 -6.46
CA LYS A 380 0.90 15.42 -5.74
C LYS A 380 -0.44 15.43 -5.04
N LEU A 381 -0.45 15.78 -3.77
CA LEU A 381 -1.68 16.10 -3.06
C LEU A 381 -2.04 17.54 -3.36
N TYR A 382 -3.06 17.74 -4.19
CA TYR A 382 -3.66 19.07 -4.28
C TYR A 382 -4.38 19.31 -2.97
N ASN A 383 -3.99 20.38 -2.27
CA ASN A 383 -4.72 20.83 -1.09
C ASN A 383 -6.19 20.97 -1.50
N GLN A 384 -7.03 20.04 -1.03
CA GLN A 384 -8.47 20.20 -1.10
C GLN A 384 -8.81 21.36 -0.16
N ALA A 385 -8.67 22.59 -0.63
CA ALA A 385 -9.59 23.62 -0.21
C ALA A 385 -10.98 23.04 -0.48
N ILE A 386 -11.84 23.02 0.55
CA ILE A 386 -13.19 22.45 0.60
C ILE A 386 -13.28 21.08 1.34
N LEU A 387 -12.94 21.09 2.63
CA LEU A 387 -13.78 20.44 3.67
C LEU A 387 -14.52 21.50 4.50
N ASN A 388 -14.89 22.62 3.87
CA ASN A 388 -15.82 23.59 4.44
C ASN A 388 -17.12 23.54 3.62
N GLY A 389 -17.80 22.40 3.72
CA GLY A 389 -19.18 22.22 3.27
C GLY A 389 -20.03 21.88 4.49
N THR A 390 -20.46 22.93 5.18
CA THR A 390 -21.64 23.05 6.06
C THR A 390 -22.26 21.73 6.54
N THR A 391 -22.00 21.38 7.80
CA THR A 391 -23.01 20.72 8.64
C THR A 391 -24.25 21.61 8.67
N VAL A 392 -25.38 21.09 8.19
CA VAL A 392 -26.71 21.53 8.62
C VAL A 392 -27.41 20.34 9.24
#